data_AF-A0A6I4P2I0-F1
#
_entry.id   AF-A0A6I4P2I0-F1
#
_cell.length_a   1.000
_cell.length_b   1.000
_cell.length_c   1.000
_cell.angle_alpha   90.00
_cell.angle_beta   90.00
_cell.angle_gamma   90.00
#
_symmetry.space_group_name_H-M   'P 1'
#
loop_
_entity.id
_entity.type
_entity.pdbx_description
1 polymer ?
#
loop_
_entity_poly.entity_id
_entity_poly.type
_entity_poly.pdbx_seq_one_letter_code
_entity_poly.pdbx_strand_id
1 'polypeptide(L)'
;MPESPMAESPYEVLGVAPTVDEAALKRAYRRALRAAHPDTGGSTTRFDQVQRAWELVGTPDARADFDRGGRRGDDGVPDAEQWAPRAPSRPAGSRVSARAYGHPGGWSREWYLERIREWVGRGVEIANPYDQGLVHSAPAEIRHLLANALAEEATAVRLSDLGIGFTVWHDLATEAAGRHAVPKLDHLVLGPTGLIAVQSEDWGRPVHFKRGELFGAGIPADEHPVKELAARAKDVTRRAKVKPTALVIVVPDDHAAVPIEIGGAVRGVPVALVRRSRLASAIREGIHEPNRKGAPILGGLDAMEVRKRLQDSVVFAE
;
A
#
# COMPACT_ATOMS: atom_id res chain seq x y z
N MET A 1 2.46 10.18 -7.50
CA MET A 1 2.86 9.28 -6.41
C MET A 1 4.24 8.77 -6.76
N PRO A 2 5.11 8.48 -5.77
CA PRO A 2 6.27 7.67 -6.06
C PRO A 2 5.82 6.41 -6.80
N GLU A 3 6.60 5.98 -7.79
CA GLU A 3 6.34 4.73 -8.49
C GLU A 3 6.35 3.61 -7.45
N SER A 4 5.43 2.64 -7.56
CA SER A 4 5.40 1.53 -6.59
C SER A 4 6.72 0.77 -6.67
N PRO A 5 7.36 0.36 -5.56
CA PRO A 5 8.47 -0.58 -5.59
C PRO A 5 8.13 -1.91 -6.28
N MET A 6 6.84 -2.20 -6.42
CA MET A 6 6.32 -3.38 -7.12
C MET A 6 5.98 -3.14 -8.59
N ALA A 7 6.04 -1.91 -9.07
CA ALA A 7 5.93 -1.62 -10.49
C ALA A 7 7.12 -2.21 -11.26
N GLU A 8 6.89 -2.56 -12.53
CA GLU A 8 7.99 -2.95 -13.42
C GLU A 8 8.85 -1.72 -13.71
N SER A 9 10.16 -1.82 -13.46
CA SER A 9 11.13 -0.84 -13.94
C SER A 9 11.09 -0.74 -15.48
N PRO A 10 11.54 0.38 -16.07
CA PRO A 10 11.65 0.50 -17.53
C PRO A 10 12.42 -0.65 -18.18
N TYR A 11 13.45 -1.15 -17.51
CA TYR A 11 14.24 -2.30 -17.98
C TYR A 11 13.43 -3.61 -17.95
N GLU A 12 12.66 -3.87 -16.89
CA GLU A 12 11.75 -5.02 -16.80
C GLU A 12 10.64 -4.94 -17.86
N VAL A 13 10.05 -3.76 -18.10
CA VAL A 13 9.04 -3.54 -19.14
C VAL A 13 9.59 -3.89 -20.52
N LEU A 14 10.84 -3.50 -20.80
CA LEU A 14 11.56 -3.78 -22.05
C LEU A 14 12.15 -5.21 -22.10
N GLY A 15 12.15 -5.93 -20.97
CA GLY A 15 12.66 -7.30 -20.84
C GLY A 15 14.18 -7.40 -20.99
N VAL A 16 14.92 -6.49 -20.35
CA VAL A 16 16.40 -6.42 -20.37
C VAL A 16 16.96 -6.15 -18.98
N ALA A 17 18.24 -6.47 -18.77
CA ALA A 17 18.93 -6.08 -17.55
C ALA A 17 19.31 -4.58 -17.58
N PRO A 18 19.41 -3.90 -16.42
CA PRO A 18 19.87 -2.51 -16.34
C PRO A 18 21.28 -2.29 -16.88
N THR A 19 22.10 -3.35 -17.02
CA THR A 19 23.47 -3.30 -17.57
C THR A 19 23.55 -3.55 -19.08
N VAL A 20 22.40 -3.65 -19.76
CA VAL A 20 22.34 -3.94 -21.21
C VAL A 20 23.03 -2.86 -22.05
N ASP A 21 23.70 -3.26 -23.13
CA ASP A 21 24.28 -2.31 -24.08
C ASP A 21 23.19 -1.56 -24.89
N GLU A 22 23.55 -0.42 -25.47
CA GLU A 22 22.60 0.46 -26.18
C GLU A 22 21.95 -0.23 -27.40
N ALA A 23 22.72 -1.06 -28.12
CA ALA A 23 22.22 -1.76 -29.30
C ALA A 23 21.17 -2.81 -28.90
N ALA A 24 21.41 -3.55 -27.83
CA ALA A 24 20.51 -4.54 -27.27
C ALA A 24 19.27 -3.87 -26.65
N LEU A 25 19.40 -2.73 -26.00
CA LEU A 25 18.28 -1.93 -25.50
C LEU A 25 17.35 -1.49 -26.65
N LYS A 26 17.92 -0.92 -27.72
CA LYS A 26 17.16 -0.54 -28.94
C LYS A 26 16.47 -1.74 -29.60
N ARG A 27 17.13 -2.90 -29.65
CA ARG A 27 16.51 -4.14 -30.17
C ARG A 27 15.36 -4.61 -29.29
N ALA A 28 15.54 -4.59 -27.97
CA ALA A 28 14.53 -5.01 -27.02
C ALA A 28 13.28 -4.13 -27.09
N TYR A 29 13.46 -2.81 -27.14
CA TYR A 29 12.35 -1.87 -27.35
C TYR A 29 11.54 -2.18 -28.61
N ARG A 30 12.18 -2.35 -29.76
CA ARG A 30 11.46 -2.70 -31.00
C ARG A 30 10.69 -4.02 -30.88
N ARG A 31 11.22 -4.98 -30.14
CA ARG A 31 10.58 -6.28 -29.92
C ARG A 31 9.39 -6.15 -28.96
N ALA A 32 9.55 -5.44 -27.85
CA ALA A 32 8.51 -5.16 -26.88
C ALA A 32 7.36 -4.35 -27.50
N LEU A 33 7.68 -3.33 -28.30
CA LEU A 33 6.70 -2.48 -28.96
C LEU A 33 5.83 -3.27 -29.96
N ARG A 34 6.44 -4.16 -30.75
CA ARG A 34 5.71 -5.05 -31.67
C ARG A 34 4.84 -6.07 -30.95
N ALA A 35 5.31 -6.60 -29.82
CA ALA A 35 4.52 -7.55 -29.02
C ALA A 35 3.34 -6.87 -28.31
N ALA A 36 3.48 -5.58 -27.96
CA ALA A 36 2.44 -4.82 -27.29
C ALA A 36 1.41 -4.21 -28.25
N HIS A 37 1.66 -4.19 -29.55
CA HIS A 37 0.79 -3.55 -30.54
C HIS A 37 -0.60 -4.25 -30.62
N PRO A 38 -1.73 -3.51 -30.61
CA PRO A 38 -3.06 -4.12 -30.71
C PRO A 38 -3.25 -4.99 -31.96
N ASP A 39 -2.71 -4.56 -33.10
CA ASP A 39 -2.80 -5.32 -34.37
C ASP A 39 -2.10 -6.70 -34.33
N THR A 40 -1.19 -6.92 -33.39
CA THR A 40 -0.50 -8.22 -33.21
C THR A 40 -1.05 -9.00 -32.01
N GLY A 41 -2.17 -8.58 -31.44
CA GLY A 41 -2.80 -9.21 -30.28
C GLY A 41 -2.33 -8.67 -28.92
N GLY A 42 -1.56 -7.57 -28.91
CA GLY A 42 -1.18 -6.85 -27.70
C GLY A 42 -2.30 -5.95 -27.16
N SER A 43 -2.00 -5.16 -26.13
CA SER A 43 -2.94 -4.21 -25.52
C SER A 43 -2.41 -2.79 -25.57
N THR A 44 -3.32 -1.83 -25.75
CA THR A 44 -2.98 -0.39 -25.68
C THR A 44 -2.27 -0.05 -24.37
N THR A 45 -2.74 -0.60 -23.25
CA THR A 45 -2.10 -0.42 -21.94
C THR A 45 -0.64 -0.88 -21.93
N ARG A 46 -0.32 -2.05 -22.50
CA ARG A 46 1.07 -2.54 -22.55
C ARG A 46 1.90 -1.71 -23.52
N PHE A 47 1.30 -1.24 -24.61
CA PHE A 47 1.96 -0.39 -25.59
C PHE A 47 2.39 0.94 -24.95
N ASP A 48 1.50 1.60 -24.21
CA ASP A 48 1.78 2.84 -23.48
C ASP A 48 2.84 2.64 -22.38
N GLN A 49 2.86 1.47 -21.73
CA GLN A 49 3.93 1.12 -20.78
C GLN A 49 5.30 1.03 -21.47
N VAL A 50 5.36 0.34 -22.62
CA VAL A 50 6.62 0.18 -23.38
C VAL A 50 7.12 1.53 -23.91
N GLN A 51 6.22 2.41 -24.36
CA GLN A 51 6.59 3.76 -24.78
C GLN A 51 7.15 4.59 -23.63
N ARG A 52 6.46 4.64 -22.48
CA ARG A 52 6.95 5.35 -21.29
C ARG A 52 8.29 4.80 -20.80
N ALA A 53 8.47 3.49 -20.81
CA ALA A 53 9.77 2.88 -20.48
C ALA A 53 10.88 3.37 -21.43
N TRP A 54 10.60 3.45 -22.74
CA TRP A 54 11.55 3.97 -23.71
C TRP A 54 11.86 5.45 -23.53
N GLU A 55 10.88 6.27 -23.14
CA GLU A 55 11.13 7.69 -22.81
C GLU A 55 12.10 7.84 -21.64
N LEU A 56 12.06 6.92 -20.68
CA LEU A 56 12.90 6.97 -19.48
C LEU A 56 14.33 6.47 -19.73
N VAL A 57 14.52 5.41 -20.52
CA VAL A 57 15.87 4.80 -20.67
C VAL A 57 16.39 4.73 -22.11
N GLY A 58 15.64 5.23 -23.09
CA GLY A 58 15.93 5.04 -24.51
C GLY A 58 17.10 5.86 -25.07
N THR A 59 17.51 6.92 -24.38
CA THR A 59 18.69 7.74 -24.73
C THR A 59 19.75 7.62 -23.64
N PRO A 60 21.05 7.80 -23.95
CA PRO A 60 22.11 7.77 -22.94
C PRO A 60 21.87 8.75 -21.79
N ASP A 61 21.40 9.97 -22.08
CA ASP A 61 21.13 10.98 -21.07
C ASP A 61 19.93 10.61 -20.20
N ALA A 62 18.80 10.22 -20.80
CA ALA A 62 17.60 9.82 -20.06
C ALA A 62 17.88 8.59 -19.18
N ARG A 63 18.60 7.62 -19.73
CA ARG A 63 19.05 6.43 -19.00
C ARG A 63 19.94 6.78 -17.82
N ALA A 64 20.92 7.65 -18.03
CA ALA A 64 21.83 8.06 -16.97
C ALA A 64 21.12 8.91 -15.90
N ASP A 65 20.13 9.71 -16.28
CA ASP A 65 19.26 10.41 -15.34
C ASP A 65 18.41 9.42 -14.54
N PHE A 66 17.74 8.47 -15.19
CA PHE A 66 16.97 7.43 -14.54
C PHE A 66 17.83 6.62 -13.54
N ASP A 67 18.99 6.14 -13.97
CA ASP A 67 19.91 5.33 -13.16
C ASP A 67 20.50 6.10 -11.97
N ARG A 68 20.60 7.43 -12.04
CA ARG A 68 21.02 8.29 -10.92
C ARG A 68 19.87 8.63 -9.96
N GLY A 69 18.65 8.15 -10.21
CA GLY A 69 17.45 8.59 -9.51
C GLY A 69 17.09 10.03 -9.88
N GLY A 70 16.97 10.31 -11.17
CA GLY A 70 16.80 11.65 -11.74
C GLY A 70 15.55 12.39 -11.24
N ARG A 71 15.74 13.65 -10.80
CA ARG A 71 14.68 14.54 -10.29
C ARG A 71 13.53 14.68 -11.29
N ARG A 72 12.38 14.08 -11.02
CA ARG A 72 11.12 14.45 -11.68
C ARG A 72 10.07 14.86 -10.66
N GLY A 73 10.11 16.15 -10.32
CA GLY A 73 9.07 16.85 -9.58
C GLY A 73 9.39 18.35 -9.54
N ASP A 74 8.35 19.19 -9.59
CA ASP A 74 8.42 20.65 -9.39
C ASP A 74 9.06 21.03 -8.03
N ASP A 75 9.17 20.05 -7.13
CA ASP A 75 9.66 20.19 -5.76
C ASP A 75 11.17 19.92 -5.59
N GLY A 76 11.91 19.57 -6.65
CA GLY A 76 13.39 19.48 -6.63
C GLY A 76 14.04 18.33 -5.83
N VAL A 77 13.26 17.37 -5.31
CA VAL A 77 13.77 16.20 -4.57
C VAL A 77 14.38 15.17 -5.54
N PRO A 78 15.62 14.65 -5.29
CA PRO A 78 16.19 13.54 -6.04
C PRO A 78 15.31 12.28 -5.96
N ASP A 79 15.12 11.57 -7.08
CA ASP A 79 14.33 10.33 -7.15
C ASP A 79 15.00 9.17 -6.39
N ALA A 80 16.31 9.26 -6.15
CA ALA A 80 17.06 8.36 -5.26
C ALA A 80 16.56 8.40 -3.80
N GLU A 81 15.81 9.43 -3.42
CA GLU A 81 15.17 9.57 -2.10
C GLU A 81 13.64 9.40 -2.18
N GLN A 82 13.11 8.95 -3.33
CA GLN A 82 11.67 8.87 -3.57
C GLN A 82 10.96 7.97 -2.55
N TRP A 83 11.58 6.86 -2.15
CA TRP A 83 11.03 5.92 -1.16
C TRP A 83 11.61 6.09 0.24
N ALA A 84 12.59 6.98 0.40
CA ALA A 84 13.16 7.29 1.69
C ALA A 84 12.13 8.03 2.57
N PRO A 85 12.11 7.77 3.88
CA PRO A 85 11.21 8.48 4.78
C PRO A 85 11.53 9.98 4.75
N ARG A 86 10.50 10.81 4.57
CA ARG A 86 10.66 12.26 4.66
C ARG A 86 10.85 12.68 6.11
N ALA A 87 11.79 13.59 6.35
CA ALA A 87 11.94 14.20 7.66
C ALA A 87 10.60 14.82 8.10
N PRO A 88 10.19 14.67 9.37
CA PRO A 88 8.93 15.21 9.85
C PRO A 88 8.95 16.74 9.70
N SER A 89 8.15 17.25 8.77
CA SER A 89 7.94 18.70 8.66
C SER A 89 6.88 19.11 9.68
N ARG A 90 7.15 20.19 10.44
CA ARG A 90 6.13 20.76 11.33
C ARG A 90 4.94 21.15 10.45
N PRO A 91 3.70 20.71 10.78
CA PRO A 91 2.54 21.10 10.01
C PRO A 91 2.46 22.63 9.92
N ALA A 92 2.59 23.15 8.71
CA ALA A 92 2.31 24.55 8.44
C ALA A 92 0.78 24.74 8.48
N GLY A 93 0.25 25.01 9.67
CA GLY A 93 -1.13 25.47 9.87
C GLY A 93 -1.90 24.78 10.99
N SER A 94 -2.97 25.45 11.41
CA SER A 94 -3.97 25.01 12.40
C SER A 94 -4.98 23.99 11.83
N ARG A 95 -4.55 23.11 10.92
CA ARG A 95 -5.44 22.12 10.31
C ARG A 95 -6.00 21.21 11.41
N VAL A 96 -7.34 21.17 11.48
CA VAL A 96 -8.10 20.31 12.38
C VAL A 96 -7.93 18.87 11.90
N SER A 97 -7.04 18.11 12.51
CA SER A 97 -6.71 16.73 12.12
C SER A 97 -7.34 15.69 13.04
N ALA A 98 -7.40 14.45 12.57
CA ALA A 98 -7.72 13.31 13.42
C ALA A 98 -6.62 13.11 14.47
N ARG A 99 -7.01 12.64 15.66
CA ARG A 99 -6.04 12.22 16.69
C ARG A 99 -5.39 10.91 16.26
N ALA A 100 -4.07 10.87 16.16
CA ALA A 100 -3.33 9.69 15.69
C ALA A 100 -2.33 9.19 16.75
N TYR A 101 -2.12 7.87 16.79
CA TYR A 101 -1.16 7.18 17.65
C TYR A 101 -0.41 6.10 16.85
N GLY A 102 0.82 5.77 17.26
CA GLY A 102 1.67 4.80 16.57
C GLY A 102 2.41 5.39 15.36
N HIS A 103 3.19 4.56 14.69
CA HIS A 103 4.07 4.94 13.57
C HIS A 103 3.64 4.20 12.30
N PRO A 104 2.83 4.81 11.42
CA PRO A 104 2.33 4.11 10.23
C PRO A 104 3.47 3.66 9.32
N GLY A 105 3.47 2.38 8.96
CA GLY A 105 4.50 1.79 8.09
C GLY A 105 5.87 1.63 8.76
N GLY A 106 6.01 1.95 10.05
CA GLY A 106 7.28 1.89 10.77
C GLY A 106 7.82 0.47 10.81
N TRP A 107 6.99 -0.48 11.22
CA TRP A 107 7.36 -1.90 11.26
C TRP A 107 7.75 -2.43 9.87
N SER A 108 6.95 -2.09 8.85
CA SER A 108 7.19 -2.54 7.46
C SER A 108 8.51 -1.99 6.91
N ARG A 109 8.88 -0.75 7.26
CA ARG A 109 10.18 -0.15 6.91
C ARG A 109 11.33 -0.85 7.60
N GLU A 110 11.22 -1.09 8.89
CA GLU A 110 12.30 -1.74 9.64
C GLU A 110 12.55 -3.16 9.14
N TRP A 111 11.47 -3.90 8.89
CA TRP A 111 11.55 -5.23 8.30
C TRP A 111 12.12 -5.20 6.87
N TYR A 112 11.72 -4.23 6.04
CA TYR A 112 12.34 -4.00 4.73
C TYR A 112 13.86 -3.77 4.86
N LEU A 113 14.29 -2.88 5.76
CA LEU A 113 15.69 -2.55 5.96
C LEU A 113 16.51 -3.74 6.46
N GLU A 114 15.93 -4.61 7.27
CA GLU A 114 16.58 -5.85 7.69
C GLU A 114 16.74 -6.82 6.50
N ARG A 115 15.65 -7.06 5.75
CA ARG A 115 15.64 -8.01 4.63
C ARG A 115 16.52 -7.55 3.47
N ILE A 116 16.52 -6.26 3.13
CA ILE A 116 17.37 -5.76 2.04
C ILE A 116 18.86 -5.85 2.39
N ARG A 117 19.24 -5.64 3.66
CA ARG A 117 20.63 -5.83 4.13
C ARG A 117 21.04 -7.30 4.08
N GLU A 118 20.14 -8.19 4.46
CA GLU A 118 20.37 -9.63 4.35
C GLU A 118 20.54 -10.07 2.89
N TRP A 119 19.71 -9.54 1.99
CA TRP A 119 19.81 -9.79 0.55
C TRP A 119 21.14 -9.35 -0.06
N VAL A 120 21.59 -8.13 0.25
CA VAL A 120 22.89 -7.61 -0.25
C VAL A 120 24.07 -8.38 0.34
N GLY A 121 23.94 -8.82 1.60
CA GLY A 121 24.96 -9.57 2.31
C GLY A 121 25.30 -8.91 3.65
N ARG A 122 25.28 -9.71 4.73
CA ARG A 122 25.59 -9.23 6.07
C ARG A 122 27.00 -8.63 6.14
N GLY A 123 27.10 -7.39 6.61
CA GLY A 123 28.37 -6.65 6.75
C GLY A 123 28.76 -5.83 5.52
N VAL A 124 28.01 -5.91 4.42
CA VAL A 124 28.20 -5.00 3.27
C VAL A 124 27.58 -3.64 3.61
N GLU A 125 28.34 -2.57 3.42
CA GLU A 125 27.83 -1.22 3.59
C GLU A 125 26.89 -0.86 2.44
N ILE A 126 25.67 -0.41 2.77
CA ILE A 126 24.69 0.06 1.81
C ILE A 126 24.56 1.57 1.97
N ALA A 127 25.07 2.33 1.01
CA ALA A 127 25.03 3.79 1.03
C ALA A 127 23.59 4.34 1.05
N ASN A 128 22.70 3.75 0.23
CA ASN A 128 21.29 4.08 0.20
C ASN A 128 20.44 2.80 0.04
N PRO A 129 19.76 2.34 1.11
CA PRO A 129 18.90 1.15 1.02
C PRO A 129 17.62 1.39 0.23
N TYR A 130 17.32 2.62 -0.19
CA TYR A 130 16.15 2.97 -1.01
C TYR A 130 16.51 3.27 -2.47
N ASP A 131 17.76 3.01 -2.87
CA ASP A 131 18.18 3.11 -4.26
C ASP A 131 17.29 2.22 -5.16
N GLN A 132 16.74 2.79 -6.23
CA GLN A 132 15.77 2.08 -7.07
C GLN A 132 16.38 0.85 -7.72
N GLY A 133 17.61 0.95 -8.21
CA GLY A 133 18.31 -0.18 -8.83
C GLY A 133 18.50 -1.32 -7.83
N LEU A 134 18.91 -0.99 -6.60
CA LEU A 134 19.02 -1.98 -5.52
C LEU A 134 17.67 -2.62 -5.20
N VAL A 135 16.63 -1.83 -4.95
CA VAL A 135 15.29 -2.35 -4.60
C VAL A 135 14.76 -3.24 -5.72
N HIS A 136 14.82 -2.80 -6.98
CA HIS A 136 14.33 -3.59 -8.11
C HIS A 136 15.13 -4.88 -8.31
N SER A 137 16.40 -4.93 -7.89
CA SER A 137 17.21 -6.16 -7.90
C SER A 137 16.82 -7.18 -6.83
N ALA A 138 16.10 -6.75 -5.79
CA ALA A 138 15.69 -7.60 -4.69
C ALA A 138 14.52 -8.53 -5.06
N PRO A 139 14.37 -9.68 -4.37
CA PRO A 139 13.19 -10.53 -4.49
C PRO A 139 11.88 -9.77 -4.30
N ALA A 140 10.81 -10.24 -4.97
CA ALA A 140 9.51 -9.58 -4.97
C ALA A 140 8.95 -9.38 -3.55
N GLU A 141 9.21 -10.33 -2.65
CA GLU A 141 8.80 -10.30 -1.26
C GLU A 141 9.43 -9.11 -0.51
N ILE A 142 10.71 -8.80 -0.78
CA ILE A 142 11.39 -7.64 -0.16
C ILE A 142 10.84 -6.33 -0.71
N ARG A 143 10.61 -6.27 -2.03
CA ARG A 143 10.02 -5.09 -2.68
C ARG A 143 8.60 -4.82 -2.15
N HIS A 144 7.81 -5.87 -1.93
CA HIS A 144 6.46 -5.78 -1.37
C HIS A 144 6.46 -5.20 0.05
N LEU A 145 7.46 -5.50 0.89
CA LEU A 145 7.60 -4.88 2.21
C LEU A 145 7.73 -3.35 2.14
N LEU A 146 8.57 -2.84 1.23
CA LEU A 146 8.70 -1.40 1.01
C LEU A 146 7.41 -0.82 0.41
N ALA A 147 6.79 -1.51 -0.53
CA ALA A 147 5.53 -1.07 -1.14
C ALA A 147 4.42 -0.95 -0.09
N ASN A 148 4.31 -1.93 0.82
CA ASN A 148 3.35 -1.88 1.93
C ASN A 148 3.67 -0.75 2.90
N ALA A 149 4.93 -0.55 3.28
CA ALA A 149 5.31 0.60 4.11
C ALA A 149 4.87 1.94 3.50
N LEU A 150 5.11 2.16 2.20
CA LEU A 150 4.69 3.37 1.49
C LEU A 150 3.17 3.48 1.36
N ALA A 151 2.48 2.34 1.15
CA ALA A 151 1.03 2.30 1.08
C ALA A 151 0.40 2.72 2.42
N GLU A 152 0.90 2.20 3.54
CA GLU A 152 0.47 2.52 4.90
C GLU A 152 0.68 3.99 5.26
N GLU A 153 1.85 4.54 4.96
CA GLU A 153 2.13 5.96 5.18
C GLU A 153 1.18 6.86 4.38
N ALA A 154 0.98 6.52 3.10
CA ALA A 154 0.07 7.27 2.25
C ALA A 154 -1.38 7.15 2.72
N THR A 155 -1.79 6.00 3.26
CA THR A 155 -3.09 5.80 3.90
C THR A 155 -3.21 6.66 5.16
N ALA A 156 -2.19 6.68 6.02
CA ALA A 156 -2.17 7.48 7.24
C ALA A 156 -2.31 8.99 6.95
N VAL A 157 -1.70 9.49 5.89
CA VAL A 157 -1.91 10.88 5.43
C VAL A 157 -3.39 11.13 5.15
N ARG A 158 -4.08 10.23 4.43
CA ARG A 158 -5.52 10.37 4.15
C ARG A 158 -6.39 10.26 5.39
N LEU A 159 -6.00 9.43 6.34
CA LEU A 159 -6.70 9.29 7.62
C LEU A 159 -6.54 10.54 8.50
N SER A 160 -5.40 11.23 8.43
CA SER A 160 -5.14 12.47 9.18
C SER A 160 -6.12 13.60 8.83
N ASP A 161 -6.62 13.61 7.59
CA ASP A 161 -7.56 14.60 7.06
C ASP A 161 -9.00 14.38 7.55
N LEU A 162 -9.31 13.27 8.24
CA LEU A 162 -10.68 12.93 8.65
C LEU A 162 -11.31 13.98 9.59
N GLY A 163 -10.49 14.67 10.37
CA GLY A 163 -10.89 15.72 11.33
C GLY A 163 -11.04 15.20 12.77
N ILE A 164 -11.29 16.13 13.70
CA ILE A 164 -11.28 15.88 15.17
C ILE A 164 -12.27 14.84 15.68
N GLY A 165 -13.29 14.50 14.89
CA GLY A 165 -14.26 13.45 15.24
C GLY A 165 -13.67 12.04 15.21
N PHE A 166 -12.46 11.89 14.66
CA PHE A 166 -11.82 10.59 14.44
C PHE A 166 -10.59 10.40 15.31
N THR A 167 -10.37 9.14 15.71
CA THR A 167 -9.15 8.68 16.37
C THR A 167 -8.59 7.50 15.58
N VAL A 168 -7.29 7.52 15.34
CA VAL A 168 -6.57 6.55 14.51
C VAL A 168 -5.43 5.97 15.33
N TRP A 169 -5.27 4.65 15.30
CA TRP A 169 -4.10 3.96 15.80
C TRP A 169 -3.43 3.25 14.63
N HIS A 170 -2.13 3.42 14.49
CA HIS A 170 -1.30 2.84 13.44
C HIS A 170 -0.41 1.72 13.99
N ASP A 171 -0.03 0.77 13.15
CA ASP A 171 0.91 -0.33 13.43
C ASP A 171 0.57 -1.05 14.74
N LEU A 172 -0.59 -1.70 14.80
CA LEU A 172 -1.07 -2.40 15.99
C LEU A 172 -0.62 -3.86 15.98
N ALA A 173 0.13 -4.29 16.99
CA ALA A 173 0.60 -5.67 17.13
C ALA A 173 -0.57 -6.67 17.21
N THR A 174 -0.40 -7.81 16.55
CA THR A 174 -1.34 -8.93 16.60
C THR A 174 -0.62 -10.27 16.54
N GLU A 175 -1.14 -11.25 17.27
CA GLU A 175 -0.66 -12.64 17.22
C GLU A 175 -1.34 -13.45 16.11
N ALA A 176 -2.34 -12.87 15.44
CA ALA A 176 -3.02 -13.51 14.32
C ALA A 176 -2.18 -13.39 13.04
N ALA A 177 -1.10 -14.16 12.95
CA ALA A 177 -0.31 -14.30 11.73
C ALA A 177 -0.79 -15.49 10.89
N GLY A 178 -1.27 -15.23 9.67
CA GLY A 178 -1.19 -16.18 8.55
C GLY A 178 0.26 -16.34 8.04
N ARG A 179 0.51 -17.27 7.12
CA ARG A 179 1.87 -17.54 6.59
C ARG A 179 2.54 -16.33 5.97
N HIS A 180 1.76 -15.49 5.30
CA HIS A 180 2.19 -14.24 4.66
C HIS A 180 1.81 -13.01 5.48
N ALA A 181 1.15 -13.22 6.62
CA ALA A 181 0.63 -12.12 7.41
C ALA A 181 1.72 -11.46 8.23
N VAL A 182 1.77 -10.15 8.07
CA VAL A 182 2.46 -9.23 8.95
C VAL A 182 1.90 -9.38 10.38
N PRO A 183 2.73 -9.41 11.45
CA PRO A 183 2.27 -9.49 12.84
C PRO A 183 1.65 -8.18 13.34
N LYS A 184 1.01 -7.42 12.45
CA LYS A 184 0.37 -6.14 12.75
C LYS A 184 -0.90 -5.92 11.94
N LEU A 185 -1.81 -5.14 12.50
CA LEU A 185 -2.89 -4.46 11.79
C LEU A 185 -2.45 -3.03 11.51
N ASP A 186 -2.47 -2.61 10.25
CA ASP A 186 -1.92 -1.32 9.83
C ASP A 186 -2.62 -0.15 10.51
N HIS A 187 -3.95 -0.07 10.40
CA HIS A 187 -4.70 1.00 11.05
C HIS A 187 -6.03 0.54 11.65
N LEU A 188 -6.39 1.18 12.76
CA LEU A 188 -7.71 1.10 13.36
C LEU A 188 -8.27 2.51 13.50
N VAL A 189 -9.46 2.74 12.96
CA VAL A 189 -10.09 4.06 12.88
C VAL A 189 -11.40 4.04 13.65
N LEU A 190 -11.52 4.90 14.66
CA LEU A 190 -12.73 5.11 15.43
C LEU A 190 -13.33 6.48 15.11
N GLY A 191 -14.61 6.53 14.77
CA GLY A 191 -15.33 7.78 14.54
C GLY A 191 -16.86 7.60 14.52
N PRO A 192 -17.60 8.60 14.03
CA PRO A 192 -19.06 8.59 13.99
C PRO A 192 -19.67 7.42 13.21
N THR A 193 -18.93 6.88 12.24
CA THR A 193 -19.35 5.77 11.37
C THR A 193 -18.95 4.38 11.91
N GLY A 194 -18.31 4.34 13.08
CA GLY A 194 -17.98 3.11 13.80
C GLY A 194 -16.49 2.89 13.99
N LEU A 195 -16.12 1.61 14.12
CA LEU A 195 -14.74 1.14 14.33
C LEU A 195 -14.30 0.35 13.10
N ILE A 196 -13.37 0.90 12.33
CA ILE A 196 -12.98 0.38 11.02
C ILE A 196 -11.54 -0.13 11.11
N ALA A 197 -11.33 -1.41 10.78
CA ALA A 197 -9.98 -1.95 10.60
C ALA A 197 -9.56 -1.77 9.15
N VAL A 198 -8.37 -1.21 8.94
CA VAL A 198 -7.85 -0.84 7.62
C VAL A 198 -6.51 -1.53 7.41
N GLN A 199 -6.38 -2.21 6.27
CA GLN A 199 -5.13 -2.74 5.72
C GLN A 199 -4.77 -1.93 4.48
N SER A 200 -3.52 -1.53 4.33
CA SER A 200 -2.98 -0.92 3.11
C SER A 200 -2.17 -1.96 2.37
N GLU A 201 -2.43 -2.14 1.07
CA GLU A 201 -1.74 -3.13 0.26
C GLU A 201 -1.33 -2.56 -1.09
N ASP A 202 -0.13 -2.94 -1.53
CA ASP A 202 0.37 -2.65 -2.87
C ASP A 202 1.03 -3.89 -3.49
N TRP A 203 0.21 -4.73 -4.12
CA TRP A 203 0.68 -5.89 -4.88
C TRP A 203 1.24 -5.55 -6.27
N GLY A 204 1.43 -4.26 -6.61
CA GLY A 204 1.93 -3.81 -7.91
C GLY A 204 1.00 -4.04 -9.12
N ARG A 205 -0.19 -4.62 -8.90
CA ARG A 205 -1.15 -4.99 -9.95
C ARG A 205 -2.59 -4.78 -9.49
N PRO A 206 -3.53 -4.62 -10.44
CA PRO A 206 -4.95 -4.59 -10.11
C PRO A 206 -5.46 -5.89 -9.48
N VAL A 207 -6.43 -5.72 -8.57
CA VAL A 207 -7.09 -6.79 -7.82
C VAL A 207 -8.61 -6.67 -7.95
N HIS A 208 -9.32 -7.76 -7.69
CA HIS A 208 -10.78 -7.83 -7.76
C HIS A 208 -11.33 -8.82 -6.73
N PHE A 209 -12.59 -8.62 -6.32
CA PHE A 209 -13.27 -9.60 -5.50
C PHE A 209 -13.74 -10.81 -6.29
N LYS A 210 -13.67 -11.98 -5.66
CA LYS A 210 -14.35 -13.20 -6.09
C LYS A 210 -14.75 -14.00 -4.87
N ARG A 211 -16.06 -14.24 -4.70
CA ARG A 211 -16.63 -15.00 -3.57
C ARG A 211 -16.18 -14.48 -2.19
N GLY A 212 -16.08 -13.16 -2.03
CA GLY A 212 -15.74 -12.52 -0.75
C GLY A 212 -14.25 -12.51 -0.40
N GLU A 213 -13.38 -12.89 -1.32
CA GLU A 213 -11.92 -12.81 -1.17
C GLU A 213 -11.31 -12.04 -2.36
N LEU A 214 -10.11 -11.49 -2.18
CA LEU A 214 -9.38 -10.76 -3.22
C LEU A 214 -8.47 -11.67 -4.04
N PHE A 215 -8.42 -11.39 -5.35
CA PHE A 215 -7.55 -12.08 -6.30
C PHE A 215 -6.90 -11.06 -7.24
N GLY A 216 -5.68 -11.36 -7.67
CA GLY A 216 -4.93 -10.57 -8.63
C GLY A 216 -3.62 -11.28 -8.97
N ALA A 217 -2.97 -10.89 -10.07
CA ALA A 217 -1.72 -11.51 -10.50
C ALA A 217 -0.56 -11.27 -9.51
N GLY A 218 -0.65 -10.23 -8.68
CA GLY A 218 0.33 -9.93 -7.63
C GLY A 218 0.03 -10.57 -6.27
N ILE A 219 -1.10 -11.26 -6.11
CA ILE A 219 -1.47 -11.94 -4.85
C ILE A 219 -1.04 -13.41 -4.93
N PRO A 220 -0.18 -13.92 -4.04
CA PRO A 220 0.15 -15.34 -3.92
C PRO A 220 -1.11 -16.22 -3.79
N ALA A 221 -1.08 -17.41 -4.38
CA ALA A 221 -2.26 -18.28 -4.44
C ALA A 221 -2.75 -18.79 -3.06
N ASP A 222 -1.86 -18.80 -2.06
CA ASP A 222 -2.15 -19.19 -0.68
C ASP A 222 -2.33 -17.99 0.27
N GLU A 223 -2.27 -16.76 -0.24
CA GLU A 223 -2.64 -15.55 0.50
C GLU A 223 -4.15 -15.35 0.47
N HIS A 224 -4.72 -14.97 1.61
CA HIS A 224 -6.15 -14.71 1.75
C HIS A 224 -6.40 -13.35 2.42
N PRO A 225 -6.25 -12.24 1.67
CA PRO A 225 -6.17 -10.89 2.25
C PRO A 225 -7.35 -10.53 3.16
N VAL A 226 -8.57 -10.86 2.75
CA VAL A 226 -9.79 -10.56 3.52
C VAL A 226 -9.85 -11.40 4.79
N LYS A 227 -9.58 -12.70 4.67
CA LYS A 227 -9.60 -13.62 5.83
C LYS A 227 -8.53 -13.26 6.85
N GLU A 228 -7.34 -12.88 6.39
CA GLU A 228 -6.22 -12.51 7.23
C GLU A 228 -6.47 -11.16 7.94
N LEU A 229 -6.94 -10.14 7.22
CA LEU A 229 -7.37 -8.87 7.83
C LEU A 229 -8.44 -9.11 8.90
N ALA A 230 -9.44 -9.95 8.62
CA ALA A 230 -10.48 -10.28 9.60
C ALA A 230 -9.92 -10.96 10.85
N ALA A 231 -8.87 -11.78 10.72
CA ALA A 231 -8.21 -12.44 11.84
C ALA A 231 -7.41 -11.44 12.69
N ARG A 232 -6.60 -10.58 12.05
CA ARG A 232 -5.82 -9.51 12.69
C ARG A 232 -6.72 -8.52 13.42
N ALA A 233 -7.76 -8.02 12.75
CA ALA A 233 -8.74 -7.12 13.35
C ALA A 233 -9.44 -7.75 14.55
N LYS A 234 -9.84 -9.03 14.46
CA LYS A 234 -10.46 -9.73 15.59
C LYS A 234 -9.51 -9.84 16.78
N ASP A 235 -8.24 -10.16 16.55
CA ASP A 235 -7.27 -10.34 17.64
C ASP A 235 -7.00 -9.02 18.38
N VAL A 236 -6.75 -7.94 17.64
CA VAL A 236 -6.55 -6.59 18.17
C VAL A 236 -7.77 -6.15 18.99
N THR A 237 -8.98 -6.23 18.42
CA THR A 237 -10.16 -5.66 19.08
C THR A 237 -10.79 -6.58 20.14
N ARG A 238 -10.42 -7.86 20.17
CA ARG A 238 -10.83 -8.81 21.23
C ARG A 238 -10.41 -8.31 22.61
N ARG A 239 -9.21 -7.74 22.75
CA ARG A 239 -8.70 -7.20 24.03
C ARG A 239 -9.57 -6.05 24.54
N ALA A 240 -10.02 -5.18 23.63
CA ALA A 240 -10.94 -4.07 23.92
C ALA A 240 -12.41 -4.50 24.06
N LYS A 241 -12.75 -5.76 23.74
CA LYS A 241 -14.13 -6.28 23.66
C LYS A 241 -15.03 -5.43 22.74
N VAL A 242 -14.47 -4.94 21.63
CA VAL A 242 -15.22 -4.17 20.62
C VAL A 242 -15.14 -4.89 19.28
N LYS A 243 -16.27 -4.97 18.57
CA LYS A 243 -16.31 -5.58 17.24
C LYS A 243 -16.11 -4.48 16.18
N PRO A 244 -15.25 -4.69 15.17
CA PRO A 244 -15.17 -3.78 14.04
C PRO A 244 -16.51 -3.69 13.31
N THR A 245 -16.87 -2.51 12.85
CA THR A 245 -18.05 -2.24 12.04
C THR A 245 -17.79 -2.43 10.55
N ALA A 246 -16.53 -2.35 10.11
CA ALA A 246 -16.11 -2.65 8.74
C ALA A 246 -14.65 -3.11 8.68
N LEU A 247 -14.31 -3.87 7.65
CA LEU A 247 -12.94 -4.20 7.23
C LEU A 247 -12.67 -3.53 5.89
N VAL A 248 -11.52 -2.87 5.76
CA VAL A 248 -11.17 -2.10 4.56
C VAL A 248 -9.79 -2.48 4.09
N ILE A 249 -9.69 -2.83 2.81
CA ILE A 249 -8.41 -3.00 2.13
C ILE A 249 -8.24 -1.80 1.21
N VAL A 250 -7.17 -1.05 1.40
CA VAL A 250 -6.83 0.16 0.67
C VAL A 250 -5.74 -0.15 -0.34
N VAL A 251 -5.99 0.19 -1.59
CA VAL A 251 -5.04 -0.04 -2.69
C VAL A 251 -4.75 1.27 -3.46
N PRO A 252 -3.66 1.33 -4.25
CA PRO A 252 -3.47 2.37 -5.26
C PRO A 252 -4.71 2.55 -6.15
N ASP A 253 -4.92 3.77 -6.65
CA ASP A 253 -6.16 4.14 -7.33
C ASP A 253 -6.38 3.40 -8.66
N ASP A 254 -5.31 2.98 -9.30
CA ASP A 254 -5.29 2.17 -10.51
C ASP A 254 -5.35 0.66 -10.24
N HIS A 255 -5.28 0.23 -8.98
CA HIS A 255 -5.32 -1.19 -8.61
C HIS A 255 -6.72 -1.73 -8.31
N ALA A 256 -7.76 -0.88 -8.28
CA ALA A 256 -9.15 -1.32 -8.18
C ALA A 256 -9.96 -0.79 -9.36
N ALA A 257 -10.89 -1.59 -9.90
CA ALA A 257 -11.68 -1.20 -11.08
C ALA A 257 -12.68 -0.07 -10.78
N VAL A 258 -13.19 0.00 -9.56
CA VAL A 258 -14.12 1.04 -9.09
C VAL A 258 -13.59 1.73 -7.82
N PRO A 259 -14.02 2.98 -7.53
CA PRO A 259 -13.64 3.73 -6.33
C PRO A 259 -13.75 2.99 -4.99
N ILE A 260 -14.89 2.35 -4.78
CA ILE A 260 -15.25 1.62 -3.56
C ILE A 260 -16.04 0.41 -4.03
N GLU A 261 -15.58 -0.79 -3.68
CA GLU A 261 -16.24 -2.06 -3.99
C GLU A 261 -16.56 -2.79 -2.68
N ILE A 262 -17.80 -3.24 -2.50
CA ILE A 262 -18.19 -4.05 -1.34
C ILE A 262 -18.08 -5.51 -1.73
N GLY A 263 -17.16 -6.24 -1.09
CA GLY A 263 -16.86 -7.65 -1.38
C GLY A 263 -17.74 -8.66 -0.67
N GLY A 264 -18.65 -8.21 0.20
CA GLY A 264 -19.48 -9.06 1.05
C GLY A 264 -19.20 -8.79 2.53
N ALA A 265 -19.24 -9.84 3.36
CA ALA A 265 -19.03 -9.70 4.79
C ALA A 265 -18.37 -10.93 5.43
N VAL A 266 -17.55 -10.69 6.45
CA VAL A 266 -16.96 -11.73 7.30
C VAL A 266 -17.62 -11.67 8.66
N ARG A 267 -18.36 -12.73 9.03
CA ARG A 267 -19.12 -12.80 10.31
C ARG A 267 -20.02 -11.56 10.53
N GLY A 268 -20.67 -11.10 9.45
CA GLY A 268 -21.57 -9.94 9.44
C GLY A 268 -20.87 -8.56 9.56
N VAL A 269 -19.55 -8.52 9.38
CA VAL A 269 -18.77 -7.28 9.21
C VAL A 269 -18.53 -7.06 7.72
N PRO A 270 -19.04 -5.98 7.11
CA PRO A 270 -18.81 -5.69 5.69
C PRO A 270 -17.31 -5.55 5.39
N VAL A 271 -16.93 -5.98 4.19
CA VAL A 271 -15.57 -5.86 3.65
C VAL A 271 -15.61 -4.97 2.42
N ALA A 272 -14.72 -3.98 2.37
CA ALA A 272 -14.58 -3.10 1.22
C ALA A 272 -13.16 -3.08 0.67
N LEU A 273 -13.06 -3.04 -0.66
CA LEU A 273 -11.85 -2.65 -1.38
C LEU A 273 -12.01 -1.18 -1.76
N VAL A 274 -11.05 -0.35 -1.38
CA VAL A 274 -11.15 1.11 -1.51
C VAL A 274 -9.90 1.66 -2.19
N ARG A 275 -10.09 2.43 -3.26
CA ARG A 275 -9.03 3.25 -3.83
C ARG A 275 -8.57 4.26 -2.80
N ARG A 276 -7.27 4.41 -2.60
CA ARG A 276 -6.69 5.29 -1.57
C ARG A 276 -7.22 6.73 -1.59
N SER A 277 -7.45 7.32 -2.78
CA SER A 277 -8.05 8.67 -2.87
C SER A 277 -9.47 8.78 -2.34
N ARG A 278 -10.17 7.66 -2.17
CA ARG A 278 -11.57 7.58 -1.75
C ARG A 278 -11.74 7.08 -0.32
N LEU A 279 -10.64 6.80 0.38
CA LEU A 279 -10.65 6.32 1.75
C LEU A 279 -11.36 7.28 2.71
N ALA A 280 -10.99 8.57 2.67
CA ALA A 280 -11.53 9.53 3.62
C ALA A 280 -13.04 9.75 3.44
N SER A 281 -13.55 9.76 2.20
CA SER A 281 -15.00 9.81 1.94
C SER A 281 -15.68 8.51 2.38
N ALA A 282 -15.11 7.35 2.06
CA ALA A 282 -15.66 6.05 2.45
C ALA A 282 -15.82 5.93 3.97
N ILE A 283 -14.82 6.37 4.74
CA ILE A 283 -14.87 6.35 6.20
C ILE A 283 -15.91 7.33 6.75
N ARG A 284 -16.02 8.55 6.19
CA ARG A 284 -17.00 9.56 6.66
C ARG A 284 -18.45 9.19 6.32
N GLU A 285 -18.67 8.58 5.16
CA GLU A 285 -20.00 8.12 4.71
C GLU A 285 -20.40 6.81 5.39
N GLY A 286 -19.41 6.00 5.78
CA GLY A 286 -19.60 4.70 6.40
C GLY A 286 -19.62 3.57 5.37
N ILE A 287 -19.21 2.38 5.80
CA ILE A 287 -19.08 1.21 4.93
C ILE A 287 -20.12 0.19 5.34
N HIS A 288 -21.12 -0.02 4.49
CA HIS A 288 -22.31 -0.81 4.78
C HIS A 288 -22.61 -1.75 3.61
N GLU A 289 -23.24 -2.88 3.90
CA GLU A 289 -23.79 -3.71 2.83
C GLU A 289 -24.95 -2.98 2.14
N PRO A 290 -25.13 -3.09 0.81
CA PRO A 290 -26.14 -2.35 0.04
C PRO A 290 -27.58 -2.48 0.58
N ASN A 291 -27.89 -3.58 1.26
CA ASN A 291 -29.24 -3.90 1.77
C ASN A 291 -29.38 -3.80 3.30
N ARG A 292 -28.34 -3.35 4.02
CA ARG A 292 -28.41 -3.20 5.48
C ARG A 292 -29.02 -1.85 5.84
N LYS A 293 -30.22 -1.85 6.42
CA LYS A 293 -30.85 -0.64 6.96
C LYS A 293 -30.22 -0.26 8.31
N GLY A 294 -29.76 0.99 8.41
CA GLY A 294 -29.21 1.59 9.64
C GLY A 294 -27.68 1.66 9.66
N ALA A 295 -27.13 2.76 10.20
CA ALA A 295 -25.69 2.91 10.40
C ALA A 295 -25.15 1.79 11.32
N PRO A 296 -23.92 1.30 11.12
CA PRO A 296 -23.25 0.38 12.01
C PRO A 296 -23.12 1.04 13.37
N ILE A 297 -23.97 0.62 14.28
CA ILE A 297 -23.89 1.02 15.67
C ILE A 297 -22.64 0.34 16.24
N LEU A 298 -21.86 1.04 17.04
CA LEU A 298 -20.75 0.51 17.87
C LEU A 298 -21.26 -0.50 18.94
N GLY A 299 -22.18 -1.40 18.58
CA GLY A 299 -22.84 -2.32 19.51
C GLY A 299 -23.63 -1.63 20.62
N GLY A 300 -24.03 -0.37 20.44
CA GLY A 300 -24.67 0.45 21.47
C GLY A 300 -23.70 1.14 22.44
N LEU A 301 -22.38 0.99 22.24
CA LEU A 301 -21.36 1.66 23.04
C LEU A 301 -21.14 3.11 22.57
N ASP A 302 -20.84 3.98 23.52
CA ASP A 302 -20.40 5.34 23.24
C ASP A 302 -18.98 5.34 22.64
N ALA A 303 -18.72 6.23 21.69
CA ALA A 303 -17.42 6.36 21.04
C ALA A 303 -16.31 6.71 22.04
N MET A 304 -16.61 7.47 23.11
CA MET A 304 -15.62 7.77 24.15
C MET A 304 -15.26 6.52 24.96
N GLU A 305 -16.25 5.68 25.27
CA GLU A 305 -16.01 4.41 25.96
C GLU A 305 -15.16 3.46 25.10
N VAL A 306 -15.51 3.30 23.82
CA VAL A 306 -14.73 2.49 22.87
C VAL A 306 -13.30 3.01 22.76
N ARG A 307 -13.12 4.34 22.65
CA ARG A 307 -11.79 4.97 22.59
C ARG A 307 -10.96 4.62 23.83
N LYS A 308 -11.54 4.75 25.03
CA LYS A 308 -10.86 4.42 26.28
C LYS A 308 -10.43 2.96 26.32
N ARG A 309 -11.34 2.03 26.01
CA ARG A 309 -11.03 0.59 25.97
C ARG A 309 -9.91 0.26 24.99
N LEU A 310 -9.92 0.89 23.80
CA LEU A 310 -8.84 0.71 22.83
C LEU A 310 -7.53 1.28 23.35
N GLN A 311 -7.52 2.52 23.84
CA GLN A 311 -6.32 3.16 24.39
C GLN A 311 -5.67 2.34 25.52
N ASP A 312 -6.47 1.69 26.36
CA ASP A 312 -6.01 0.87 27.49
C ASP A 312 -5.51 -0.52 27.06
N SER A 313 -5.77 -0.99 25.83
CA SER A 313 -5.55 -2.40 25.44
C SER A 313 -4.78 -2.64 24.14
N VAL A 314 -4.68 -1.65 23.26
CA VAL A 314 -3.89 -1.78 22.03
C VAL A 314 -2.40 -1.81 22.36
N VAL A 315 -1.66 -2.61 21.60
CA VAL A 315 -0.20 -2.70 21.66
C VAL A 315 0.32 -2.34 20.27
N PHE A 316 1.38 -1.54 20.20
CA PHE A 316 1.99 -1.17 18.93
C PHE A 316 3.00 -2.24 18.51
N ALA A 317 3.14 -2.45 17.20
CA ALA A 317 4.19 -3.29 16.66
C ALA A 317 5.54 -2.60 16.85
N GLU A 318 6.55 -3.39 17.23
CA GLU A 318 7.96 -3.01 17.37
C GLU A 318 8.80 -3.85 16.42
#